data_AF-A0AA38NWR7-F1
#
_entry.id   AF-A0AA38NWR7-F1
#
_cell.length_a   1.000
_cell.length_b   1.000
_cell.length_c   1.000
_cell.angle_alpha   90.00
_cell.angle_beta   90.00
_cell.angle_gamma   90.00
#
_symmetry.space_group_name_H-M   'P 1'
#
loop_
_entity.id
_entity.type
_entity.pdbx_description
1 polymer ?
#
loop_
_entity_poly.entity_id
_entity_poly.type
_entity_poly.pdbx_seq_one_letter_code
_entity_poly.pdbx_strand_id
1 'polypeptide(L)' 'MLDGKVHLDFALNFGVRSAPGIFGRLADTMAWIYIHRGIDALLKWVDDFIF' A
#
# COMPACT_ATOMS: atom_id res chain seq x y z
N MET A 1 -10.16 8.71 22.44
CA MET A 1 -9.85 7.52 23.26
C MET A 1 -10.78 7.53 24.45
N LEU A 2 -11.65 6.54 24.64
CA LEU A 2 -12.43 6.42 25.87
C LEU A 2 -11.45 6.00 26.98
N ASP A 3 -11.20 6.89 27.96
CA ASP A 3 -10.33 6.67 29.13
C ASP A 3 -8.94 6.06 28.86
N GLY A 4 -8.36 6.28 27.67
CA GLY A 4 -7.09 5.65 27.27
C GLY A 4 -7.16 4.13 27.08
N LYS A 5 -8.35 3.52 27.12
CA LYS A 5 -8.57 2.07 27.02
C LYS A 5 -8.89 1.60 25.61
N VAL A 6 -9.33 2.51 24.75
CA VAL A 6 -9.71 2.21 23.36
C VAL A 6 -8.92 3.10 22.42
N HIS A 7 -8.17 2.46 21.52
CA HIS A 7 -7.49 3.07 20.40
C HIS A 7 -8.29 2.84 19.11
N LEU A 8 -8.38 3.87 18.28
CA LEU A 8 -8.92 3.78 16.93
C LEU A 8 -7.82 4.23 15.97
N ASP A 9 -7.49 3.38 15.00
CA ASP A 9 -6.51 3.69 13.99
C ASP A 9 -7.09 4.73 13.01
N PHE A 10 -6.40 5.87 12.84
CA PHE A 10 -6.77 6.92 11.88
C PHE A 10 -6.15 6.71 10.49
N ALA A 11 -5.34 5.68 10.36
CA ALA A 11 -4.75 5.21 9.12
C ALA A 11 -5.01 3.71 9.00
N LEU A 12 -4.75 3.16 7.82
CA LEU A 12 -4.80 1.72 7.63
C LEU A 12 -3.77 1.06 8.55
N ASN A 13 -4.25 0.20 9.43
CA ASN A 13 -3.42 -0.51 10.37
C ASN A 13 -2.80 -1.77 9.77
N PHE A 14 -1.76 -2.26 10.42
CA PHE A 14 -1.14 -3.55 10.07
C PHE A 14 -1.90 -4.71 10.73
N GLY A 15 -1.88 -5.87 10.08
CA GLY A 15 -2.49 -7.09 10.60
C GLY A 15 -3.95 -7.32 10.19
N VAL A 16 -4.64 -6.32 9.63
CA VAL A 16 -5.96 -6.55 9.02
C VAL A 16 -5.81 -7.20 7.64
N ARG A 17 -6.64 -8.22 7.35
CA ARG A 17 -6.56 -9.02 6.11
C ARG A 17 -6.64 -8.18 4.83
N SER A 18 -7.39 -7.07 4.87
CA SER A 18 -7.56 -6.18 3.72
C SER A 18 -6.37 -5.25 3.48
N ALA A 19 -5.47 -5.06 4.44
CA ALA A 19 -4.41 -4.06 4.34
C ALA A 19 -3.50 -4.26 3.12
N PRO A 20 -2.97 -5.48 2.83
CA PRO A 20 -2.16 -5.70 1.64
C PRO A 20 -2.90 -5.39 0.33
N GLY A 21 -4.22 -5.62 0.30
CA GLY A 21 -5.03 -5.30 -0.88
C GLY A 21 -5.23 -3.79 -1.08
N ILE A 22 -5.40 -3.02 0.00
CA ILE A 22 -5.56 -1.56 -0.07
C ILE A 22 -4.23 -0.91 -0.48
N PHE A 23 -3.12 -1.24 0.19
CA PHE A 23 -1.79 -0.76 -0.19
C PHE A 23 -1.41 -1.21 -1.61
N GLY A 24 -1.73 -2.46 -1.95
CA GLY A 24 -1.52 -3.02 -3.28
C GLY A 24 -2.16 -2.20 -4.40
N ARG A 25 -3.40 -1.72 -4.25
CA ARG A 25 -4.07 -0.91 -5.28
C ARG A 25 -3.41 0.45 -5.50
N LEU A 26 -2.93 1.09 -4.43
CA LEU A 26 -2.15 2.32 -4.55
C LEU A 26 -0.86 2.05 -5.31
N ALA A 27 -0.18 0.95 -4.99
CA ALA A 27 1.03 0.53 -5.69
C ALA A 27 0.79 0.12 -7.15
N ASP A 28 -0.37 -0.43 -7.51
CA ASP A 28 -0.73 -0.67 -8.92
C ASP A 28 -0.81 0.64 -9.71
N THR A 29 -1.34 1.69 -9.09
CA THR A 29 -1.39 3.03 -9.72
C THR A 29 0.02 3.59 -9.92
N MET A 30 0.91 3.42 -8.93
CA MET A 30 2.31 3.82 -9.05
C MET A 30 3.04 3.02 -10.13
N ALA A 31 2.82 1.70 -10.20
CA ALA A 31 3.38 0.85 -11.24
C ALA A 31 2.95 1.30 -12.65
N TRP A 32 1.66 1.63 -12.81
CA TRP A 32 1.15 2.19 -14.05
C TRP A 32 1.88 3.49 -14.42
N ILE A 33 2.08 4.41 -13.47
CA ILE A 33 2.82 5.65 -13.72
C ILE A 33 4.26 5.35 -14.14
N TYR A 34 4.97 4.47 -13.44
CA TYR A 34 6.36 4.13 -13.74
C TYR A 34 6.54 3.57 -15.15
N ILE A 35 5.69 2.61 -15.54
CA ILE A 35 5.71 2.04 -16.90
C ILE A 35 5.46 3.13 -17.95
N HIS A 36 4.48 4.03 -17.72
CA HIS A 36 4.20 5.14 -18.65
C HIS A 36 5.27 6.25 -18.65
N ARG A 37 6.22 6.20 -17.71
CA ARG A 37 7.38 7.10 -17.65
C ARG A 37 8.66 6.45 -18.18
N GLY A 38 8.59 5.25 -18.76
CA GLY A 38 9.72 4.56 -19.39
C GLY A 38 10.53 3.68 -18.44
N ILE A 39 9.96 3.31 -17.29
CA ILE A 39 10.53 2.27 -16.42
C ILE A 39 9.93 0.93 -16.82
N ASP A 40 10.64 0.22 -17.70
CA ASP A 40 10.11 -0.99 -18.34
C ASP A 40 10.37 -2.29 -17.53
N ALA A 41 11.39 -2.31 -16.69
CA ALA A 41 11.79 -3.48 -15.88
C ALA A 41 11.22 -3.43 -14.45
N LEU A 42 9.90 -3.27 -14.33
CA LEU A 42 9.25 -3.13 -13.01
C LEU A 42 8.66 -4.45 -12.50
N LEU A 43 9.14 -4.93 -11.35
CA LEU A 43 8.49 -5.99 -10.57
C LEU A 43 7.87 -5.38 -9.30
N LYS A 44 6.61 -5.73 -9.02
CA LYS A 44 5.86 -5.17 -7.88
C LYS A 44 5.27 -6.28 -7.02
N TRP A 45 5.38 -6.12 -5.70
CA TRP A 45 4.76 -6.99 -4.69
C TRP A 45 4.19 -6.15 -3.55
N VAL A 46 2.85 -6.14 -3.38
CA VAL A 46 2.15 -5.27 -2.42
C VAL A 46 2.55 -3.80 -2.56
N ASP A 47 3.41 -3.25 -1.72
CA ASP A 47 3.94 -1.89 -1.76
C ASP A 47 5.44 -1.82 -2.12
N ASP A 48 6.07 -2.97 -2.35
CA ASP A 48 7.46 -3.10 -2.79
C ASP A 48 7.59 -3.03 -4.31
N PHE A 49 8.69 -2.43 -4.76
CA PHE A 49 9.08 -2.32 -6.17
C PHE A 49 10.55 -2.71 -6.36
N ILE A 50 10.82 -3.44 -7.44
CA ILE A 50 12.17 -3.71 -7.95
C ILE A 50 12.21 -3.15 -9.37
N PHE A 51 13.28 -2.42 -9.68
CA PHE A 51 13.49 -1.66 -10.91
C PHE A 51 14.71 -2.18 -11.68
#